data_AF-A0A0T6A2P7-F1
#
_entry.id   AF-A0A0T6A2P7-F1
#
_cell.length_a   1.000
_cell.length_b   1.000
_cell.length_c   1.000
_cell.angle_alpha   90.00
_cell.angle_beta   90.00
_cell.angle_gamma   90.00
#
_symmetry.space_group_name_H-M   'P 1'
#
loop_
_entity.id
_entity.type
_entity.pdbx_description
1 polymer ?
#
loop_
_entity_poly.entity_id
_entity_poly.type
_entity_poly.pdbx_seq_one_letter_code
_entity_poly.pdbx_strand_id
1 'polypeptide(L)' 'MNPRTIQVTFDPNILPQWAKEDPKVMSLCRRDLAYRADVLRAATEQMKLHLKDLARRLVR' A
#
# COMPACT_ATOMS: atom_id res chain seq x y z
N MET A 1 24.71 7.92 -10.09
CA MET A 1 23.80 8.17 -8.96
C MET A 1 23.09 6.87 -8.63
N ASN A 2 23.37 6.25 -7.48
CA ASN A 2 22.61 5.08 -7.03
C ASN A 2 21.17 5.52 -6.70
N PRO A 3 20.12 4.90 -7.26
CA PRO A 3 18.76 5.19 -6.84
C PRO A 3 18.64 4.78 -5.36
N ARG A 4 18.58 5.77 -4.47
CA ARG A 4 18.26 5.52 -3.06
C ARG A 4 16.79 5.08 -3.03
N THR A 5 16.56 3.78 -2.88
CA THR A 5 15.24 3.25 -2.60
C THR A 5 14.81 3.79 -1.25
N ILE A 6 13.88 4.76 -1.25
CA ILE A 6 13.22 5.21 -0.02
C ILE A 6 12.24 4.10 0.37
N GLN A 7 12.58 3.31 1.38
CA GLN A 7 11.62 2.40 2.01
C GLN A 7 10.59 3.24 2.75
N VAL A 8 9.41 3.40 2.15
CA VAL A 8 8.24 3.99 2.81
C VAL A 8 7.44 2.86 3.43
N THR A 9 7.81 2.48 4.64
CA THR A 9 7.01 1.58 5.50
C THR A 9 5.88 2.41 6.11
N PHE A 10 4.63 2.09 5.77
CA PHE A 10 3.49 2.69 6.45
C PHE A 10 3.38 2.06 7.85
N ASP A 11 3.52 2.89 8.89
CA ASP A 11 3.34 2.48 10.28
C ASP A 11 1.93 2.88 10.74
N PRO A 12 1.01 1.95 11.00
CA PRO A 12 -0.34 2.26 11.48
C PRO A 12 -0.36 3.08 12.77
N ASN A 13 0.72 3.08 13.56
CA ASN A 13 0.82 3.83 14.80
C ASN A 13 0.97 5.34 14.58
N ILE A 14 1.39 5.78 13.39
CA ILE A 14 1.48 7.21 13.04
C ILE A 14 0.12 7.81 12.67
N LEU A 15 -0.92 6.98 12.53
CA LEU A 15 -2.26 7.47 12.27
C LEU A 15 -2.77 8.29 13.46
N PRO A 16 -3.51 9.38 13.22
CA PRO A 16 -4.21 10.09 14.28
C PRO A 16 -5.25 9.17 14.95
N GLN A 17 -5.54 9.42 16.23
CA GLN A 17 -6.38 8.55 17.06
C GLN A 17 -7.75 8.24 16.41
N TRP A 18 -8.43 9.24 15.85
CA TRP A 18 -9.72 9.07 15.16
C TRP A 18 -9.64 8.09 13.98
N ALA A 19 -8.51 8.06 13.26
CA ALA A 19 -8.31 7.19 12.11
C ALA A 19 -8.03 5.73 12.52
N LYS A 20 -7.47 5.53 13.72
CA LYS A 20 -7.28 4.19 14.32
C LYS A 20 -8.60 3.58 14.77
N GLU A 21 -9.53 4.43 15.21
CA GLU A 21 -10.85 4.03 15.72
C GLU A 21 -11.87 3.79 14.60
N ASP A 22 -11.68 4.35 13.41
CA ASP A 22 -12.51 4.07 12.24
C ASP A 22 -12.11 2.74 11.55
N PRO A 23 -12.97 1.70 11.59
CA PRO A 23 -12.67 0.40 10.99
C PRO A 23 -12.51 0.46 9.46
N LYS A 24 -13.18 1.41 8.78
CA LYS A 24 -13.07 1.59 7.33
C LYS A 24 -11.70 2.16 6.98
N VAL A 25 -11.24 3.15 7.73
CA VAL A 25 -9.92 3.77 7.54
C VAL A 25 -8.82 2.74 7.79
N MET A 26 -8.89 1.99 8.90
CA MET A 26 -7.93 0.93 9.19
C MET A 26 -7.91 -0.18 8.14
N SER A 27 -9.08 -0.55 7.58
CA SER A 27 -9.18 -1.53 6.49
C SER A 27 -8.55 -1.03 5.19
N LEU A 28 -8.72 0.25 4.84
CA LEU A 28 -8.07 0.89 3.70
C LEU A 28 -6.55 0.91 3.86
N CYS A 29 -6.06 1.31 5.03
CA CYS A 29 -4.63 1.34 5.32
C CYS A 29 -3.97 -0.04 5.25
N ARG A 30 -4.62 -1.08 5.79
CA ARG A 30 -4.12 -2.46 5.68
C ARG A 30 -4.11 -2.96 4.23
N ARG A 31 -5.12 -2.62 3.44
CA ARG A 31 -5.17 -2.96 2.01
C ARG A 31 -4.06 -2.28 1.22
N ASP A 32 -3.78 -1.00 1.48
CA ASP A 32 -2.68 -0.27 0.84
C ASP A 32 -1.31 -0.89 1.18
N LEU A 33 -1.10 -1.26 2.44
CA LEU A 33 0.11 -1.96 2.90
C LEU A 33 0.32 -3.31 2.19
N ALA A 34 -0.72 -4.15 2.17
CA ALA A 34 -0.67 -5.44 1.50
C ALA A 34 -0.38 -5.28 0.01
N TYR A 35 -1.06 -4.33 -0.64
CA TYR A 35 -0.83 -4.01 -2.04
C TYR A 35 0.61 -3.54 -2.33
N ARG A 36 1.20 -2.67 -1.50
CA ARG A 36 2.60 -2.26 -1.65
C ARG A 36 3.56 -3.44 -1.51
N ALA A 37 3.29 -4.34 -0.57
CA ALA A 37 4.09 -5.55 -0.38
C ALA A 37 3.98 -6.48 -1.61
N ASP A 38 2.78 -6.66 -2.17
CA ASP A 38 2.55 -7.49 -3.35
C ASP A 38 3.23 -6.92 -4.60
N VAL A 39 3.17 -5.59 -4.82
CA VAL A 39 3.88 -4.93 -5.92
C VAL A 39 5.39 -5.02 -5.75
N LEU A 40 5.91 -4.91 -4.53
CA LEU A 40 7.34 -5.04 -4.26
C LEU A 40 7.83 -6.48 -4.52
N ARG A 41 7.01 -7.48 -4.17
CA ARG A 41 7.33 -8.91 -4.33
C ARG A 41 7.06 -9.44 -5.74
N ALA A 42 6.35 -8.69 -6.57
CA ALA A 42 6.04 -9.08 -7.94
C ALA A 42 7.32 -9.24 -8.78
N ALA A 43 7.56 -10.47 -9.25
CA ALA A 43 8.76 -10.85 -10.00
C ALA A 43 8.80 -10.27 -11.42
N THR A 44 7.64 -9.89 -11.98
CA THR A 44 7.54 -9.39 -13.37
C THR A 44 6.86 -8.03 -13.43
N GLU A 45 7.24 -7.22 -14.42
CA GLU A 45 6.65 -5.90 -14.63
C GLU A 45 5.16 -5.97 -15.01
N GLN A 46 4.71 -7.02 -15.73
CA GLN A 46 3.28 -7.20 -15.99
C GLN A 46 2.48 -7.43 -14.70
N MET A 47 3.02 -8.19 -13.75
CA MET A 47 2.36 -8.44 -12.46
C MET A 47 2.25 -7.14 -11.64
N LYS A 48 3.30 -6.30 -11.65
CA LYS A 48 3.26 -4.97 -11.01
C LYS A 48 2.19 -4.07 -11.63
N LEU A 49 2.07 -4.06 -12.96
CA LEU A 49 1.06 -3.26 -13.66
C LEU A 49 -0.36 -3.75 -13.37
N HIS A 50 -0.57 -5.07 -13.33
CA HIS A 50 -1.87 -5.67 -13.00
C HIS A 50 -2.30 -5.32 -11.57
N LEU A 51 -1.41 -5.47 -10.59
CA LEU A 51 -1.67 -5.11 -9.20
C LEU A 51 -2.00 -3.62 -9.08
N LYS A 52 -1.27 -2.74 -9.80
CA LYS A 52 -1.54 -1.29 -9.84
C LYS A 52 -2.94 -0.97 -10.34
N ASP A 53 -3.41 -1.67 -11.37
CA ASP A 53 -4.73 -1.43 -11.93
C ASP A 53 -5.85 -1.94 -11.00
N LEU A 54 -5.65 -3.10 -10.35
CA LEU A 54 -6.55 -3.63 -9.33
C LEU A 54 -6.71 -2.66 -8.15
N ALA A 55 -5.61 -2.11 -7.64
CA ALA A 55 -5.65 -1.15 -6.53
C ALA A 55 -6.47 0.11 -6.88
N ARG A 56 -6.34 0.64 -8.10
CA ARG A 56 -7.12 1.81 -8.56
C ARG A 56 -8.63 1.53 -8.60
N ARG A 57 -9.03 0.30 -8.92
CA ARG A 57 -10.44 -0.11 -8.95
C ARG A 57 -11.04 -0.29 -7.57
N LEU A 58 -10.23 -0.65 -6.57
CA LEU A 58 -10.67 -0.83 -5.17
C LEU A 58 -10.85 0.49 -4.40
N VAL A 59 -10.30 1.60 -4.92
CA VAL A 59 -10.37 2.94 -4.33
C VAL A 59 -11.48 3.80 -4.98
N ARG A 60 -12.08 3.34 -6.07
CA ARG A 60 -13.30 3.92 -6.67
C ARG A 60 -14.55 3.38 -5.98
#